data_AF-A0A7S2QLB4-F1
#
_entry.id   AF-A0A7S2QLB4-F1
#
_cell.length_a   1.000
_cell.length_b   1.000
_cell.length_c   1.000
_cell.angle_alpha   90.00
_cell.angle_beta   90.00
_cell.angle_gamma   90.00
#
_symmetry.space_group_name_H-M   'P 1'
#
loop_
_entity.id
_entity.type
_entity.pdbx_description
1 polymer ?
#
loop_
_entity_poly.entity_id
_entity_poly.type
_entity_poly.pdbx_seq_one_letter_code
_entity_poly.pdbx_strand_id
1 'polypeptide(L)'
;SIASQEGLGRPLFAKVLNLMACVLQDKGADSRARELYERALGIQVDLLGAQHPDVAKTYNNMALLADKQGEFSEALELHGKALAITVRAVGGSHPDAARTLGNMAVVFRKQGDFDRAAELHDEALAIQLAALGQ
;
A
#
# COMPACT_ATOMS: atom_id res chain seq x y z
N SER A 1 32.83 10.04 -11.29
CA SER A 1 32.37 8.70 -11.65
C SER A 1 30.88 8.78 -11.97
N ILE A 2 30.39 8.02 -12.96
CA ILE A 2 28.97 7.93 -13.34
C ILE A 2 28.09 7.53 -12.13
N ALA A 3 28.71 6.93 -11.10
CA ALA A 3 28.12 6.61 -9.80
C ALA A 3 27.56 7.82 -9.02
N SER A 4 27.95 9.06 -9.32
CA SER A 4 27.52 10.25 -8.56
C SER A 4 26.21 10.88 -9.06
N GLN A 5 25.73 10.51 -10.27
CA GLN A 5 24.45 11.01 -10.79
C GLN A 5 23.27 10.04 -10.57
N GLU A 6 23.53 8.79 -10.18
CA GLU A 6 22.48 7.78 -9.96
C GLU A 6 21.76 7.91 -8.60
N GLY A 7 22.29 8.65 -7.63
CA GLY A 7 21.70 8.70 -6.28
C GLY A 7 20.42 9.54 -6.16
N LEU A 8 20.34 10.67 -6.88
CA LEU A 8 19.27 11.66 -6.71
C LEU A 8 17.99 11.34 -7.51
N GLY A 9 18.11 10.60 -8.62
CA GLY A 9 16.96 10.27 -9.48
C GLY A 9 16.18 9.03 -9.04
N ARG A 10 16.79 8.13 -8.27
CA ARG A 10 16.21 6.82 -7.95
C ARG A 10 14.96 6.87 -7.06
N PRO A 11 14.85 7.73 -6.03
CA PRO A 11 13.61 7.85 -5.26
C PRO A 11 12.45 8.39 -6.10
N LEU A 12 12.71 9.39 -6.96
CA LEU A 12 11.70 9.91 -7.89
C LEU A 12 11.32 8.86 -8.94
N PHE A 13 12.30 8.09 -9.42
CA PHE A 13 12.09 6.99 -10.35
C PHE A 13 11.16 5.92 -9.77
N ALA A 14 11.37 5.49 -8.52
CA ALA A 14 10.45 4.55 -7.86
C ALA A 14 9.02 5.09 -7.71
N LYS A 15 8.88 6.39 -7.43
CA LYS A 15 7.55 7.05 -7.41
C LYS A 15 6.89 7.04 -8.78
N VAL A 16 7.64 7.34 -9.84
CA VAL A 16 7.14 7.29 -11.22
C VAL A 16 6.72 5.87 -11.60
N LEU A 17 7.51 4.85 -11.24
CA LEU A 17 7.13 3.44 -11.48
C LEU A 17 5.82 3.07 -10.79
N ASN A 18 5.64 3.48 -9.53
CA ASN A 18 4.37 3.31 -8.80
C ASN A 18 3.19 3.96 -9.52
N LEU A 19 3.33 5.22 -9.95
CA LEU A 19 2.27 5.94 -10.67
C LEU A 19 1.94 5.27 -12.01
N MET A 20 2.96 4.84 -12.75
CA MET A 20 2.77 4.10 -14.00
C MET A 20 2.07 2.76 -13.77
N ALA A 21 2.41 2.05 -12.70
CA ALA A 21 1.76 0.81 -12.31
C ALA A 21 0.27 1.02 -12.01
N CYS A 22 -0.10 2.07 -11.28
CA CYS A 22 -1.50 2.43 -11.05
C CYS A 22 -2.26 2.66 -12.38
N VAL A 23 -1.66 3.41 -13.31
CA VAL A 23 -2.27 3.66 -14.62
C VAL A 23 -2.43 2.37 -15.43
N LEU A 24 -1.48 1.45 -15.36
CA LEU A 24 -1.56 0.16 -16.05
C LEU A 24 -2.63 -0.75 -15.44
N GLN A 25 -2.74 -0.76 -14.12
CA GLN A 25 -3.80 -1.46 -13.40
C GLN A 25 -5.20 -0.95 -13.83
N ASP A 26 -5.39 0.36 -13.97
CA ASP A 26 -6.68 0.90 -14.43
C ASP A 26 -6.98 0.58 -15.90
N LYS A 27 -5.94 0.25 -16.69
CA LYS A 27 -6.07 -0.26 -18.06
C LYS A 27 -6.22 -1.78 -18.14
N GLY A 28 -6.22 -2.50 -17.02
CA GLY A 28 -6.24 -3.96 -16.96
C GLY A 28 -4.95 -4.64 -17.40
N ALA A 29 -3.84 -3.90 -17.50
CA ALA A 29 -2.52 -4.43 -17.85
C ALA A 29 -1.79 -4.95 -16.59
N ASP A 30 -2.42 -5.90 -15.93
CA ASP A 30 -2.14 -6.32 -14.56
C ASP A 30 -0.73 -6.90 -14.35
N SER A 31 -0.25 -7.76 -15.25
CA SER A 31 1.11 -8.32 -15.16
C SER A 31 2.17 -7.22 -15.20
N ARG A 32 1.99 -6.24 -16.10
CA ARG A 32 2.92 -5.11 -16.20
C ARG A 32 2.81 -4.18 -14.99
N ALA A 33 1.62 -3.99 -14.43
CA ALA A 33 1.46 -3.22 -13.20
C ALA A 33 2.22 -3.88 -12.04
N ARG A 34 2.09 -5.20 -11.88
CA ARG A 34 2.80 -5.98 -10.85
C ARG A 34 4.33 -5.85 -10.99
N GLU A 35 4.88 -6.03 -12.19
CA GLU A 35 6.31 -5.85 -12.47
C GLU A 35 6.83 -4.45 -12.06
N LEU A 36 6.06 -3.39 -12.38
CA LEU A 36 6.45 -2.02 -12.04
C LEU A 36 6.38 -1.76 -10.53
N TYR A 37 5.39 -2.30 -9.82
CA TYR A 37 5.31 -2.22 -8.37
C TYR A 37 6.49 -2.94 -7.70
N GLU A 38 6.82 -4.16 -8.12
CA GLU A 38 7.95 -4.93 -7.58
C GLU A 38 9.28 -4.20 -7.79
N ARG A 39 9.48 -3.62 -8.96
CA ARG A 39 10.67 -2.82 -9.25
C ARG A 39 10.72 -1.55 -8.39
N ALA A 40 9.60 -0.86 -8.21
CA ALA A 40 9.52 0.30 -7.33
C ALA A 40 9.83 -0.07 -5.87
N LEU A 41 9.28 -1.20 -5.41
CA LEU A 41 9.47 -1.75 -4.07
C LEU A 41 10.95 -2.04 -3.80
N GLY A 42 11.63 -2.74 -4.71
CA GLY A 42 13.06 -3.02 -4.57
C GLY A 42 13.91 -1.76 -4.43
N ILE A 43 13.67 -0.76 -5.29
CA ILE A 43 14.40 0.53 -5.21
C ILE A 43 14.12 1.25 -3.89
N GLN A 44 12.87 1.26 -3.42
CA GLN A 44 12.52 1.91 -2.16
C GLN A 44 13.12 1.21 -0.95
N VAL A 45 13.10 -0.12 -0.92
CA VAL A 45 13.71 -0.91 0.17
C VAL A 45 15.21 -0.66 0.23
N ASP A 46 15.89 -0.67 -0.92
CA ASP A 46 17.33 -0.47 -1.01
C ASP A 46 17.77 0.93 -0.59
N LEU A 47 16.98 1.96 -0.89
CA LEU A 47 17.37 3.36 -0.66
C LEU A 47 16.82 3.97 0.62
N LEU A 48 15.61 3.59 1.00
CA LEU A 48 14.85 4.21 2.10
C LEU A 48 14.72 3.26 3.30
N GLY A 49 14.94 1.97 3.08
CA GLY A 49 14.74 0.91 4.07
C GLY A 49 13.32 0.35 4.05
N ALA A 50 13.19 -0.90 4.48
CA ALA A 50 11.93 -1.67 4.44
C ALA A 50 10.79 -1.09 5.31
N GLN A 51 11.09 -0.17 6.24
CA GLN A 51 10.11 0.46 7.13
C GLN A 51 9.70 1.87 6.67
N HIS A 52 10.11 2.29 5.47
CA HIS A 52 9.78 3.62 4.97
C HIS A 52 8.31 3.72 4.52
N PRO A 53 7.60 4.84 4.75
CA PRO A 53 6.20 5.01 4.33
C PRO A 53 5.94 4.79 2.83
N ASP A 54 6.90 5.10 1.96
CA ASP A 54 6.76 4.84 0.52
C ASP A 54 6.76 3.33 0.18
N VAL A 55 7.42 2.48 0.99
CA VAL A 55 7.33 1.00 0.88
C VAL A 55 5.92 0.54 1.27
N ALA A 56 5.35 1.09 2.35
CA ALA A 56 3.98 0.80 2.75
C ALA A 56 2.97 1.16 1.64
N LYS A 57 3.12 2.32 1.00
CA LYS A 57 2.26 2.75 -0.12
C LYS A 57 2.32 1.76 -1.28
N THR A 58 3.50 1.29 -1.66
CA THR A 58 3.67 0.30 -2.73
C THR A 58 2.98 -1.02 -2.39
N TYR A 59 3.16 -1.54 -1.16
CA TYR A 59 2.42 -2.73 -0.71
C TYR A 59 0.90 -2.53 -0.75
N ASN A 60 0.41 -1.37 -0.31
CA ASN A 60 -1.02 -1.06 -0.34
C ASN A 60 -1.59 -1.06 -1.77
N ASN A 61 -0.81 -0.57 -2.74
CA ASN A 61 -1.21 -0.57 -4.15
C ASN A 61 -1.17 -1.97 -4.78
N MET A 62 -0.16 -2.78 -4.45
CA MET A 62 -0.10 -4.19 -4.86
C MET A 62 -1.28 -4.98 -4.29
N ALA A 63 -1.67 -4.70 -3.05
CA ALA A 63 -2.83 -5.32 -2.42
C ALA A 63 -4.15 -4.99 -3.15
N LEU A 64 -4.32 -3.73 -3.58
CA LEU A 64 -5.46 -3.33 -4.40
C LEU A 64 -5.47 -4.02 -5.77
N LEU A 65 -4.31 -4.29 -6.36
CA LEU A 65 -4.20 -5.07 -7.59
C LEU A 65 -4.65 -6.52 -7.37
N ALA A 66 -4.16 -7.18 -6.32
CA ALA A 66 -4.57 -8.53 -5.94
C ALA A 66 -6.08 -8.61 -5.65
N ASP A 67 -6.64 -7.64 -4.93
CA ASP A 67 -8.08 -7.56 -4.64
C ASP A 67 -8.94 -7.41 -5.92
N LYS A 68 -8.47 -6.62 -6.90
CA LYS A 68 -9.15 -6.51 -8.21
C LYS A 68 -9.16 -7.84 -8.97
N GLN A 69 -8.15 -8.68 -8.76
CA GLN A 69 -8.02 -10.00 -9.40
C GLN A 69 -8.76 -11.12 -8.64
N GLY A 70 -9.31 -10.83 -7.46
CA GLY A 70 -9.92 -11.84 -6.60
C GLY A 70 -8.90 -12.65 -5.77
N GLU A 71 -7.63 -12.24 -5.75
CA GLU A 71 -6.57 -12.87 -4.95
C GLU A 71 -6.61 -12.33 -3.51
N PHE A 72 -7.73 -12.58 -2.82
CA PHE A 72 -8.03 -11.97 -1.53
C PHE A 72 -7.00 -12.28 -0.42
N SER A 73 -6.46 -13.50 -0.40
CA SER A 73 -5.42 -13.88 0.57
C SER A 73 -4.13 -13.07 0.37
N GLU A 74 -3.71 -12.87 -0.88
CA GLU A 74 -2.53 -12.03 -1.20
C GLU A 74 -2.81 -10.57 -0.84
N ALA A 75 -4.02 -10.07 -1.17
CA ALA A 75 -4.42 -8.71 -0.83
C ALA A 75 -4.35 -8.43 0.68
N LEU A 76 -4.87 -9.34 1.52
CA LEU A 76 -4.82 -9.21 2.97
C LEU A 76 -3.38 -9.27 3.51
N GLU A 77 -2.53 -10.14 2.97
CA GLU A 77 -1.11 -10.22 3.35
C GLU A 77 -0.38 -8.90 3.05
N LEU A 78 -0.58 -8.36 1.84
CA LEU A 78 0.05 -7.13 1.38
C LEU A 78 -0.47 -5.90 2.15
N HIS A 79 -1.77 -5.83 2.43
CA HIS A 79 -2.33 -4.79 3.30
C HIS A 79 -1.77 -4.90 4.73
N GLY A 80 -1.63 -6.11 5.27
CA GLY A 80 -1.02 -6.33 6.58
C GLY A 80 0.42 -5.82 6.66
N LYS A 81 1.23 -6.06 5.63
CA LYS A 81 2.59 -5.48 5.51
C LYS A 81 2.56 -3.96 5.46
N ALA A 82 1.68 -3.37 4.65
CA ALA A 82 1.52 -1.92 4.55
C ALA A 82 1.10 -1.29 5.89
N LEU A 83 0.16 -1.91 6.60
CA LEU A 83 -0.32 -1.47 7.90
C LEU A 83 0.79 -1.52 8.95
N ALA A 84 1.52 -2.64 9.04
CA ALA A 84 2.61 -2.80 9.99
C ALA A 84 3.71 -1.74 9.81
N ILE A 85 4.08 -1.44 8.56
CA ILE A 85 5.06 -0.39 8.26
C ILE A 85 4.50 0.99 8.63
N THR A 86 3.25 1.28 8.26
CA THR A 86 2.60 2.56 8.55
C THR A 86 2.54 2.81 10.06
N VAL A 87 2.08 1.83 10.84
CA VAL A 87 2.01 1.91 12.31
C VAL A 87 3.39 2.18 12.90
N ARG A 88 4.44 1.52 12.40
CA ARG A 88 5.81 1.74 12.89
C ARG A 88 6.35 3.12 12.52
N ALA A 89 6.06 3.61 11.32
CA ALA A 89 6.64 4.84 10.80
C ALA A 89 5.96 6.10 11.36
N VAL A 90 4.63 6.08 11.51
CA VAL A 90 3.82 7.27 11.84
C VAL A 90 2.77 7.05 12.93
N GLY A 91 2.71 5.85 13.51
CA GLY A 91 1.73 5.49 14.54
C GLY A 91 0.42 4.93 13.99
N GLY A 92 -0.29 4.15 14.81
CA GLY A 92 -1.55 3.50 14.42
C GLY A 92 -2.74 4.45 14.23
N SER A 93 -2.66 5.67 14.78
CA SER A 93 -3.70 6.70 14.62
C SER A 93 -3.50 7.58 13.38
N HIS A 94 -2.57 7.24 12.49
CA HIS A 94 -2.36 8.01 11.27
C HIS A 94 -3.45 7.71 10.21
N PRO A 95 -3.92 8.71 9.43
CA PRO A 95 -4.93 8.48 8.39
C PRO A 95 -4.59 7.40 7.36
N ASP A 96 -3.29 7.15 7.11
CA ASP A 96 -2.86 6.06 6.24
C ASP A 96 -3.18 4.67 6.81
N ALA A 97 -3.12 4.49 8.14
CA ALA A 97 -3.50 3.24 8.79
C ALA A 97 -5.01 2.98 8.62
N ALA A 98 -5.83 4.02 8.84
CA ALA A 98 -7.27 3.96 8.61
C ALA A 98 -7.61 3.58 7.16
N ARG A 99 -6.89 4.16 6.19
CA ARG A 99 -7.08 3.83 4.77
C ARG A 99 -6.77 2.35 4.48
N THR A 100 -5.68 1.82 5.02
CA THR A 100 -5.34 0.39 4.86
C THR A 100 -6.35 -0.53 5.53
N LEU A 101 -6.80 -0.20 6.76
CA LEU A 101 -7.85 -0.94 7.46
C LEU A 101 -9.17 -0.96 6.67
N GLY A 102 -9.58 0.19 6.12
CA GLY A 102 -10.76 0.28 5.26
C GLY A 102 -10.65 -0.57 3.98
N ASN A 103 -9.46 -0.66 3.38
CA ASN A 103 -9.24 -1.55 2.23
C ASN A 103 -9.33 -3.03 2.64
N MET A 104 -8.74 -3.42 3.77
CA MET A 104 -8.86 -4.79 4.30
C MET A 104 -10.32 -5.16 4.57
N ALA A 105 -11.11 -4.24 5.13
CA ALA A 105 -12.54 -4.44 5.36
C ALA A 105 -13.30 -4.72 4.06
N VAL A 106 -12.96 -4.02 2.97
CA VAL A 106 -13.54 -4.29 1.64
C VAL A 106 -13.21 -5.71 1.16
N VAL A 107 -11.98 -6.19 1.40
CA VAL A 107 -11.57 -7.55 1.04
C VAL A 107 -12.36 -8.60 1.84
N PHE A 108 -12.45 -8.45 3.17
CA PHE A 108 -13.25 -9.36 4.02
C PHE A 108 -14.73 -9.37 3.61
N ARG A 109 -15.31 -8.21 3.29
CA ARG A 109 -16.68 -8.12 2.80
C ARG A 109 -16.87 -8.90 1.49
N LYS A 110 -15.92 -8.84 0.55
CA LYS A 110 -15.98 -9.62 -0.69
C LYS A 110 -15.90 -11.14 -0.44
N GLN A 111 -15.23 -11.55 0.63
CA GLN A 111 -15.18 -12.95 1.07
C GLN A 111 -16.42 -13.38 1.88
N GLY A 112 -17.35 -12.47 2.19
CA GLY A 112 -18.54 -12.73 2.99
C GLY A 112 -18.32 -12.67 4.51
N ASP A 113 -17.13 -12.26 4.96
CA ASP A 113 -16.83 -12.05 6.38
C ASP A 113 -17.23 -10.62 6.78
N PHE A 114 -18.53 -10.43 6.99
CA PHE A 114 -19.12 -9.14 7.30
C PHE A 114 -18.76 -8.65 8.70
N ASP A 115 -18.59 -9.55 9.66
CA ASP A 115 -18.22 -9.22 11.03
C ASP A 115 -16.82 -8.61 11.06
N ARG A 116 -15.85 -9.26 10.40
CA ARG A 116 -14.49 -8.73 10.33
C ARG A 116 -14.41 -7.43 9.53
N ALA A 117 -15.22 -7.30 8.48
CA ALA A 117 -15.30 -6.06 7.71
C ALA A 117 -15.84 -4.90 8.56
N ALA A 118 -16.87 -5.13 9.38
CA ALA A 118 -17.44 -4.11 10.27
C ALA A 118 -16.42 -3.66 11.33
N GLU A 119 -15.75 -4.60 12.01
CA GLU A 119 -14.72 -4.30 13.00
C GLU A 119 -13.62 -3.39 12.44
N LEU A 120 -13.11 -3.70 11.25
CA LEU A 120 -12.05 -2.93 10.61
C LEU A 120 -12.52 -1.55 10.12
N HIS A 121 -13.78 -1.44 9.68
CA HIS A 121 -14.36 -0.15 9.34
C HIS A 121 -14.57 0.74 10.58
N ASP A 122 -14.98 0.17 11.71
CA ASP A 122 -15.11 0.89 12.97
C ASP A 122 -13.75 1.39 13.47
N GLU A 123 -12.71 0.56 13.38
CA GLU A 123 -11.34 0.95 13.72
C GLU A 123 -10.84 2.09 12.81
N ALA A 124 -11.05 1.97 11.49
CA ALA A 124 -10.68 3.01 10.54
C ALA A 124 -11.44 4.33 10.80
N LEU A 125 -12.72 4.26 11.12
CA LEU A 125 -13.55 5.41 11.44
C LEU A 125 -13.08 6.09 12.73
N ALA A 126 -12.77 5.33 13.78
CA ALA A 126 -12.26 5.86 15.04
C ALA A 126 -10.98 6.67 14.83
N ILE A 127 -10.06 6.17 13.99
CA ILE A 127 -8.82 6.88 13.64
C ILE A 127 -9.11 8.19 12.89
N GLN A 128 -10.01 8.17 11.89
CA GLN A 128 -10.37 9.37 11.13
C GLN A 128 -11.03 10.43 12.01
N LEU A 129 -11.93 10.03 12.92
CA LEU A 129 -12.57 10.94 13.86
C LEU A 129 -11.55 11.58 14.81
N ALA A 130 -10.60 10.79 15.33
CA ALA A 130 -9.54 11.31 16.16
C ALA A 130 -8.66 12.34 15.42
N ALA A 131 -8.39 12.11 14.12
CA ALA A 131 -7.59 13.03 13.31
C ALA A 131 -8.33 14.34 12.94
N LEU A 132 -9.66 14.34 12.90
CA LEU A 132 -10.49 15.53 12.60
C LEU A 132 -10.83 16.36 13.86
N GLY A 133 -10.76 15.75 15.04
CA GLY A 133 -11.02 16.39 16.32
C GLY A 133 -9.79 17.02 16.98
N GLN A 134 -8.65 17.05 16.29
CA GLN A 134 -7.39 17.68 16.70
C GLN A 134 -7.05 18.90 15.85
#